data_AF-A0A3N5FIC9-F1
#
_entry.id   AF-A0A3N5FIC9-F1
#
_cell.length_a   1.000
_cell.length_b   1.000
_cell.length_c   1.000
_cell.angle_alpha   90.00
_cell.angle_beta   90.00
_cell.angle_gamma   90.00
#
_symmetry.space_group_name_H-M   'P 1'
#
loop_
_entity.id
_entity.type
_entity.pdbx_description
1 polymer ?
#
loop_
_entity_poly.entity_id
_entity_poly.type
_entity_poly.pdbx_seq_one_letter_code
_entity_poly.pdbx_strand_id
1 'polypeptide(L)'
;MHNDLATDDAPSLAPTATALLDVAERLFADRGLGNVSLRQIVAAAGQGNLSAAHYHFGSRESLIRAVIERRMRTIDAIRHRRLDAVEAAGRAHELPAIIGAAVETLAEVVRRTPWGADYVRVLAQALFDPGMRLLETTDPSLRSGIDRARTMARRLLPGLPQASFEARVTIVHHETAYAFARWVTAHGRVDDANRRDYRAMVRGLIEFMSAGLAAPVLPSPSSRARGVGHG
;
A
#
# COMPACT_ATOMS: atom_id res chain seq x y z
N MET A 1 12.62 -24.18 2.84
CA MET A 1 12.38 -22.97 2.02
C MET A 1 12.61 -21.77 2.93
N HIS A 2 13.75 -21.10 2.76
CA HIS A 2 14.32 -20.13 3.71
C HIS A 2 13.42 -18.91 3.94
N ASN A 3 13.42 -18.43 5.19
CA ASN A 3 12.60 -17.34 5.71
C ASN A 3 13.25 -15.97 5.41
N ASP A 4 13.44 -15.63 4.13
CA ASP A 4 14.10 -14.38 3.69
C ASP A 4 13.20 -13.12 3.77
N LEU A 5 12.06 -13.19 4.45
CA LEU A 5 11.16 -12.04 4.66
C LEU A 5 11.19 -11.50 6.11
N ALA A 6 11.99 -12.13 6.98
CA ALA A 6 12.08 -11.76 8.39
C ALA A 6 13.21 -10.77 8.70
N THR A 7 14.17 -10.57 7.79
CA THR A 7 15.30 -9.66 7.99
C THR A 7 14.95 -8.26 7.47
N ASP A 8 14.79 -7.34 8.42
CA ASP A 8 14.46 -5.92 8.23
C ASP A 8 15.75 -5.15 7.85
N ASP A 9 16.12 -5.10 6.57
CA ASP A 9 17.32 -4.38 6.07
C ASP A 9 17.10 -2.85 5.92
N ALA A 10 16.37 -2.26 6.86
CA ALA A 10 16.30 -0.80 7.01
C ALA A 10 17.62 -0.26 7.57
N PRO A 11 18.05 0.98 7.26
CA PRO A 11 19.17 1.61 7.96
C PRO A 11 18.96 1.47 9.46
N SER A 12 19.98 0.97 10.17
CA SER A 12 19.91 0.64 11.59
C SER A 12 19.55 1.87 12.43
N LEU A 13 18.26 2.12 12.60
CA LEU A 13 17.75 2.98 13.64
C LEU A 13 18.26 2.45 14.98
N ALA A 14 18.51 3.36 15.93
CA ALA A 14 18.86 2.95 17.29
C ALA A 14 17.82 1.94 17.81
N PRO A 15 18.20 0.89 18.57
CA PRO A 15 17.27 -0.15 19.05
C PRO A 15 16.01 0.41 19.72
N THR A 16 16.15 1.54 20.43
CA THR A 16 15.05 2.28 21.03
C THR A 16 14.04 2.82 20.02
N ALA A 17 14.51 3.35 18.89
CA ALA A 17 13.64 3.85 17.82
C ALA A 17 12.91 2.70 17.12
N THR A 18 13.55 1.56 16.90
CA THR A 18 12.89 0.35 16.35
C THR A 18 11.77 -0.15 17.27
N ALA A 19 12.03 -0.22 18.58
CA ALA A 19 11.01 -0.62 19.56
C ALA A 19 9.81 0.34 19.58
N LEU A 20 10.06 1.65 19.48
CA LEU A 20 9.00 2.66 19.36
C LEU A 20 8.16 2.46 18.08
N LEU A 21 8.79 2.17 16.94
CA LEU A 21 8.08 1.91 15.69
C LEU A 21 7.22 0.66 15.76
N ASP A 22 7.68 -0.42 16.38
CA ASP A 22 6.88 -1.65 16.56
C ASP A 22 5.65 -1.42 17.44
N VAL A 23 5.80 -0.65 18.51
CA VAL A 23 4.68 -0.28 19.39
C VAL A 23 3.72 0.66 18.68
N ALA A 24 4.25 1.64 17.94
CA ALA A 24 3.47 2.58 17.15
C ALA A 24 2.62 1.86 16.10
N GLU A 25 3.22 0.95 15.31
CA GLU A 25 2.54 0.17 14.27
C GLU A 25 1.33 -0.60 14.83
N ARG A 26 1.52 -1.32 15.95
CA ARG A 26 0.43 -2.04 16.62
C ARG A 26 -0.66 -1.11 17.12
N LEU A 27 -0.29 -0.04 17.85
CA LEU A 27 -1.27 0.89 18.41
C LEU A 27 -2.08 1.59 17.31
N PHE A 28 -1.43 2.00 16.22
CA PHE A 28 -2.09 2.60 15.07
C PHE A 28 -3.01 1.61 14.34
N ALA A 29 -2.61 0.35 14.22
CA ALA A 29 -3.44 -0.69 13.62
C ALA A 29 -4.70 -0.98 14.46
N ASP A 30 -4.56 -1.01 15.79
CA ASP A 30 -5.65 -1.38 16.71
C ASP A 30 -6.61 -0.23 17.02
N ARG A 31 -6.07 0.97 17.25
CA ARG A 31 -6.83 2.13 17.76
C ARG A 31 -7.07 3.19 16.71
N GLY A 32 -6.40 3.09 15.58
CA GLY A 32 -6.44 4.05 14.50
C GLY A 32 -5.45 5.20 14.68
N LEU A 33 -5.02 5.79 13.56
CA LEU A 33 -4.02 6.86 13.53
C LEU A 33 -4.42 8.00 14.47
N GLY A 34 -5.60 8.59 14.27
CA GLY A 34 -6.05 9.80 14.98
C GLY A 34 -6.18 9.66 16.51
N ASN A 35 -6.23 8.43 17.03
CA ASN A 35 -6.49 8.16 18.44
C ASN A 35 -5.22 7.84 19.25
N VAL A 36 -4.05 7.85 18.60
CA VAL A 36 -2.78 7.47 19.22
C VAL A 36 -1.81 8.65 19.20
N SER A 37 -1.38 9.03 20.40
CA SER A 37 -0.39 10.07 20.66
C SER A 37 1.01 9.49 20.89
N LEU A 38 2.04 10.31 20.65
CA LEU A 38 3.44 9.92 20.93
C LEU A 38 3.65 9.50 22.39
N ARG A 39 2.97 10.17 23.34
CA ARG A 39 3.04 9.82 24.77
C ARG A 39 2.52 8.41 25.04
N GLN A 40 1.40 8.02 24.43
CA GLN A 40 0.86 6.67 24.57
C GLN A 40 1.82 5.62 23.99
N ILE A 41 2.47 5.92 22.87
CA ILE A 41 3.47 5.04 22.25
C ILE A 41 4.68 4.86 23.16
N VAL A 42 5.24 5.97 23.66
CA VAL A 42 6.40 5.96 24.57
C VAL A 42 6.09 5.18 25.85
N ALA A 43 4.93 5.42 26.47
CA ALA A 43 4.48 4.69 27.64
C ALA A 43 4.29 3.18 27.36
N ALA A 44 3.65 2.83 26.25
CA ALA A 44 3.44 1.43 25.86
C ALA A 44 4.73 0.71 25.46
N ALA A 45 5.76 1.45 25.03
CA ALA A 45 7.10 0.92 24.75
C ALA A 45 7.95 0.72 26.01
N GLY A 46 7.45 1.08 27.19
CA GLY A 46 8.22 1.06 28.43
C GLY A 46 9.38 2.07 28.43
N GLN A 47 9.34 3.07 27.55
CA GLN A 47 10.36 4.10 27.43
C GLN A 47 9.94 5.29 28.30
N GLY A 48 10.80 5.75 29.20
CA GLY A 48 10.51 6.92 30.06
C GLY A 48 10.80 8.27 29.38
N ASN A 49 11.51 8.26 28.25
CA ASN A 49 12.08 9.48 27.66
C ASN A 49 11.30 9.94 26.42
N LEU A 50 10.23 10.71 26.66
CA LEU A 50 9.46 11.37 25.59
C LEU A 50 10.34 12.30 24.73
N SER A 51 11.34 12.95 25.33
CA SER A 51 12.25 13.85 24.61
C SER A 51 13.10 13.10 23.58
N ALA A 52 13.55 11.87 23.88
CA ALA A 52 14.26 11.03 22.91
C ALA A 52 13.35 10.64 21.74
N ALA A 53 12.08 10.33 22.01
CA ALA A 53 11.12 10.03 20.94
C ALA A 53 10.84 11.26 20.05
N HIS A 54 10.71 12.45 20.65
CA HIS A 54 10.63 13.71 19.89
C HIS A 54 11.90 13.99 19.09
N TYR A 55 13.09 13.70 19.63
CA TYR A 55 14.33 13.87 18.91
C TYR A 55 14.41 12.96 17.67
N HIS A 56 13.98 11.70 17.79
CA HIS A 56 14.05 10.75 16.68
C HIS A 56 13.02 11.01 15.58
N PHE A 57 11.79 11.39 15.93
CA PHE A 57 10.70 11.46 14.97
C PHE A 57 10.21 12.89 14.70
N GLY A 58 10.48 13.85 15.58
CA GLY A 58 10.02 15.24 15.46
C GLY A 58 8.52 15.39 15.65
N SER A 59 7.74 14.98 14.66
CA SER A 59 6.28 15.07 14.62
C SER A 59 5.61 13.70 14.56
N ARG A 60 4.29 13.70 14.77
CA ARG A 60 3.46 12.51 14.67
C ARG A 60 3.39 11.99 13.23
N GLU A 61 3.29 12.88 12.25
CA GLU A 61 3.24 12.57 10.83
C GLU A 61 4.55 11.91 10.38
N SER A 62 5.69 12.44 10.84
CA SER A 62 7.00 11.84 10.61
C SER A 62 7.13 10.46 11.26
N LEU A 63 6.57 10.24 12.46
CA LEU A 63 6.51 8.91 13.07
C LEU A 63 5.66 7.93 12.25
N ILE A 64 4.46 8.35 11.81
CA ILE A 64 3.59 7.50 10.97
C ILE A 64 4.28 7.17 9.65
N ARG A 65 4.94 8.15 9.03
CA ARG A 65 5.73 7.94 7.82
C ARG A 65 6.86 6.95 8.06
N ALA A 66 7.62 7.09 9.14
CA ALA A 66 8.70 6.17 9.49
C ALA A 66 8.20 4.73 9.71
N VAL A 67 7.02 4.54 10.33
CA VAL A 67 6.38 3.21 10.45
C VAL A 67 6.12 2.59 9.08
N ILE A 68 5.60 3.38 8.14
CA ILE A 68 5.25 2.92 6.80
C ILE A 68 6.52 2.65 5.97
N GLU A 69 7.43 3.63 5.90
CA GLU A 69 8.66 3.59 5.10
C GLU A 69 9.57 2.42 5.48
N ARG A 70 9.66 2.10 6.78
CA ARG A 70 10.44 0.95 7.26
C ARG A 70 10.08 -0.35 6.53
N ARG A 71 8.79 -0.58 6.27
CA ARG A 71 8.32 -1.80 5.58
C ARG A 71 8.36 -1.68 4.06
N MET A 72 8.30 -0.46 3.53
CA MET A 72 8.24 -0.23 2.07
C MET A 72 9.44 -0.78 1.32
N ARG A 73 10.65 -0.72 1.88
CA ARG A 73 11.85 -1.30 1.26
C ARG A 73 11.71 -2.80 0.97
N THR A 74 11.32 -3.57 1.99
CA THR A 74 11.11 -5.01 1.88
C THR A 74 9.99 -5.32 0.88
N ILE A 75 8.91 -4.56 0.93
CA ILE A 75 7.77 -4.69 0.01
C ILE A 75 8.19 -4.40 -1.43
N ASP A 76 9.00 -3.37 -1.65
CA ASP A 76 9.46 -2.99 -3.00
C ASP A 76 10.40 -4.04 -3.60
N ALA A 77 11.29 -4.62 -2.78
CA ALA A 77 12.14 -5.75 -3.21
C ALA A 77 11.31 -6.99 -3.60
N ILE A 78 10.23 -7.32 -2.88
CA ILE A 78 9.30 -8.39 -3.27
C ILE A 78 8.63 -8.05 -4.61
N ARG A 79 8.21 -6.79 -4.78
CA ARG A 79 7.56 -6.31 -6.00
C ARG A 79 8.47 -6.42 -7.21
N HIS A 80 9.73 -6.02 -7.09
CA HIS A 80 10.72 -6.18 -8.15
C HIS A 80 10.88 -7.64 -8.55
N ARG A 81 11.08 -8.55 -7.59
CA ARG A 81 11.18 -9.99 -7.86
C ARG A 81 9.96 -10.54 -8.60
N ARG A 82 8.75 -10.06 -8.26
CA ARG A 82 7.52 -10.48 -8.94
C ARG A 82 7.43 -9.94 -10.36
N LEU A 83 7.83 -8.69 -10.60
CA LEU A 83 7.89 -8.12 -11.94
C LEU A 83 8.95 -8.81 -12.82
N ASP A 84 10.11 -9.15 -12.25
CA ASP A 84 11.14 -9.93 -12.94
C ASP A 84 10.61 -11.31 -13.36
N ALA A 85 9.84 -11.97 -12.48
CA ALA A 85 9.20 -13.25 -12.81
C ALA A 85 8.15 -13.12 -13.92
N VAL A 86 7.40 -12.01 -13.97
CA VAL A 86 6.44 -11.73 -15.05
C VAL A 86 7.16 -11.56 -16.39
N GLU A 87 8.27 -10.82 -16.41
CA GLU A 87 9.08 -10.61 -17.61
C GLU A 87 9.75 -11.91 -18.08
N ALA A 88 10.38 -12.66 -17.16
CA ALA A 88 11.03 -13.93 -17.47
C ALA A 88 10.04 -14.98 -18.01
N ALA A 89 8.78 -14.95 -17.57
CA ALA A 89 7.72 -15.80 -18.09
C ALA A 89 7.15 -15.33 -19.44
N GLY A 90 7.63 -14.21 -20.00
CA GLY A 90 7.12 -13.63 -21.24
C GLY A 90 5.73 -12.98 -21.11
N ARG A 91 5.25 -12.74 -19.88
CA ARG A 91 3.88 -12.28 -19.58
C ARG A 91 3.76 -10.77 -19.38
N ALA A 92 4.82 -10.01 -19.66
CA ALA A 92 4.81 -8.55 -19.55
C ALA A 92 3.84 -7.85 -20.52
N HIS A 93 3.29 -8.57 -21.49
CA HIS A 93 2.23 -8.10 -22.39
C HIS A 93 0.81 -8.26 -21.79
N GLU A 94 0.68 -8.90 -20.64
CA GLU A 94 -0.59 -9.13 -19.96
C GLU A 94 -0.78 -8.14 -18.80
N LEU A 95 -1.78 -7.26 -18.91
CA LEU A 95 -2.10 -6.33 -17.82
C LEU A 95 -2.40 -7.04 -16.49
N PRO A 96 -3.15 -8.17 -16.46
CA PRO A 96 -3.37 -8.92 -15.23
C PRO A 96 -2.10 -9.47 -14.57
N ALA A 97 -1.04 -9.76 -15.34
CA ALA A 97 0.23 -10.20 -14.77
C ALA A 97 0.94 -9.06 -14.04
N ILE A 98 0.93 -7.85 -14.62
CA ILE A 98 1.53 -6.65 -14.02
C ILE A 98 0.76 -6.22 -12.77
N ILE A 99 -0.58 -6.13 -12.85
CA ILE A 99 -1.42 -5.82 -11.69
C ILE A 99 -1.30 -6.92 -10.62
N GLY A 100 -1.27 -8.18 -11.06
CA GLY A 100 -1.02 -9.33 -10.20
C GLY A 100 0.26 -9.20 -9.39
N ALA A 101 1.36 -8.75 -9.99
CA ALA A 101 2.61 -8.53 -9.26
C ALA A 101 2.45 -7.54 -8.10
N ALA A 102 1.70 -6.45 -8.27
CA ALA A 102 1.46 -5.46 -7.22
C ALA A 102 0.54 -6.01 -6.11
N VAL A 103 -0.58 -6.64 -6.48
CA VAL A 103 -1.56 -7.18 -5.52
C VAL A 103 -0.97 -8.36 -4.74
N GLU A 104 -0.32 -9.31 -5.41
CA GLU A 104 0.28 -10.49 -4.79
C GLU A 104 1.47 -10.13 -3.89
N THR A 105 2.14 -9.00 -4.13
CA THR A 105 3.18 -8.50 -3.21
C THR A 105 2.58 -8.25 -1.82
N LEU A 106 1.49 -7.49 -1.74
CA LEU A 106 0.83 -7.24 -0.45
C LEU A 106 0.16 -8.50 0.09
N ALA A 107 -0.37 -9.36 -0.79
CA ALA A 107 -0.93 -10.64 -0.38
C ALA A 107 0.11 -11.52 0.34
N GLU A 108 1.33 -11.58 -0.21
CA GLU A 108 2.43 -12.32 0.39
C GLU A 108 2.84 -11.72 1.73
N VAL A 109 2.97 -10.40 1.80
CA VAL A 109 3.34 -9.68 3.03
C VAL A 109 2.35 -9.98 4.15
N VAL A 110 1.06 -9.77 3.91
CA VAL A 110 0.00 -10.02 4.90
C VAL A 110 0.01 -11.47 5.39
N ARG A 111 0.27 -12.43 4.49
CA ARG A 111 0.26 -13.86 4.83
C ARG A 111 1.52 -14.33 5.53
N ARG A 112 2.70 -13.81 5.15
CA ARG A 112 3.99 -14.40 5.54
C ARG A 112 4.74 -13.63 6.61
N THR A 113 4.40 -12.38 6.88
CA THR A 113 5.12 -11.59 7.88
C THR A 113 4.28 -11.38 9.14
N PRO A 114 4.91 -11.36 10.33
CA PRO A 114 4.18 -11.11 11.57
C PRO A 114 3.54 -9.71 11.57
N TRP A 115 4.20 -8.73 10.95
CA TRP A 115 3.77 -7.33 10.88
C TRP A 115 2.79 -7.02 9.74
N GLY A 116 2.64 -7.90 8.75
CA GLY A 116 1.90 -7.59 7.51
C GLY A 116 0.44 -7.17 7.72
N ALA A 117 -0.25 -7.79 8.68
CA ALA A 117 -1.62 -7.47 9.04
C ALA A 117 -1.77 -6.04 9.61
N ASP A 118 -0.89 -5.65 10.53
CA ASP A 118 -0.92 -4.34 11.16
C ASP A 118 -0.50 -3.27 10.15
N TYR A 119 0.56 -3.53 9.39
CA TYR A 119 1.02 -2.66 8.31
C TYR A 119 -0.07 -2.30 7.32
N VAL A 120 -0.85 -3.25 6.78
CA VAL A 120 -1.89 -2.90 5.79
C VAL A 120 -3.03 -2.09 6.40
N ARG A 121 -3.36 -2.29 7.69
CA ARG A 121 -4.33 -1.44 8.40
C ARG A 121 -3.81 -0.02 8.58
N VAL A 122 -2.53 0.15 8.93
CA VAL A 122 -1.89 1.46 9.06
C VAL A 122 -1.78 2.16 7.71
N LEU A 123 -1.31 1.45 6.68
CA LEU A 123 -1.18 1.96 5.32
C LEU A 123 -2.53 2.43 4.77
N ALA A 124 -3.59 1.63 4.92
CA ALA A 124 -4.92 2.01 4.45
C ALA A 124 -5.41 3.30 5.12
N GLN A 125 -5.24 3.45 6.43
CA GLN A 125 -5.62 4.69 7.12
C GLN A 125 -4.81 5.89 6.63
N ALA A 126 -3.51 5.74 6.47
CA ALA A 126 -2.62 6.83 6.07
C ALA A 126 -2.82 7.27 4.61
N LEU A 127 -3.25 6.36 3.71
CA LEU A 127 -3.61 6.70 2.33
C LEU A 127 -4.86 7.58 2.23
N PHE A 128 -5.79 7.47 3.19
CA PHE A 128 -7.01 8.28 3.25
C PHE A 128 -6.87 9.51 4.16
N ASP A 129 -5.71 9.74 4.76
CA ASP A 129 -5.43 10.93 5.57
C ASP A 129 -4.88 12.06 4.67
N PRO A 130 -5.62 13.16 4.46
CA PRO A 130 -5.18 14.28 3.62
C PRO A 130 -3.89 14.94 4.11
N GLY A 131 -3.59 14.87 5.41
CA GLY A 131 -2.40 15.45 6.01
C GLY A 131 -1.12 14.65 5.73
N MET A 132 -1.24 13.36 5.41
CA MET A 132 -0.07 12.49 5.21
C MET A 132 0.56 12.64 3.82
N ARG A 133 -0.25 12.83 2.78
CA ARG A 133 0.18 12.96 1.37
C ARG A 133 1.29 11.95 1.01
N LEU A 134 1.10 10.68 1.37
CA LEU A 134 2.16 9.65 1.35
C LEU A 134 2.90 9.54 0.03
N LEU A 135 2.18 9.65 -1.09
CA LEU A 135 2.76 9.57 -2.44
C LEU A 135 3.68 10.75 -2.78
N GLU A 136 3.63 11.84 -2.02
CA GLU A 136 4.47 13.01 -2.23
C GLU A 136 5.57 13.13 -1.20
N THR A 137 5.31 12.67 0.03
CA THR A 137 6.20 12.88 1.18
C THR A 137 7.14 11.73 1.48
N THR A 138 6.89 10.56 0.89
CA THR A 138 7.73 9.37 1.03
C THR A 138 8.89 9.40 0.04
N ASP A 139 10.05 8.92 0.47
CA ASP A 139 11.23 8.74 -0.40
C ASP A 139 10.84 7.99 -1.70
N PRO A 140 11.04 8.61 -2.89
CA PRO A 140 10.74 7.97 -4.18
C PRO A 140 11.43 6.63 -4.39
N SER A 141 12.63 6.42 -3.82
CA SER A 141 13.37 5.17 -3.93
C SER A 141 12.65 3.98 -3.28
N LEU A 142 11.75 4.24 -2.33
CA LEU A 142 10.94 3.21 -1.67
C LEU A 142 9.73 2.77 -2.50
N ARG A 143 9.54 3.35 -3.70
CA ARG A 143 8.41 3.10 -4.59
C ARG A 143 8.82 2.70 -6.01
N SER A 144 10.10 2.42 -6.23
CA SER A 144 10.62 2.10 -7.57
C SER A 144 9.92 0.93 -8.25
N GLY A 145 9.50 -0.09 -7.51
CA GLY A 145 8.74 -1.21 -8.04
C GLY A 145 7.31 -0.83 -8.44
N ILE A 146 6.68 0.12 -7.73
CA ILE A 146 5.36 0.65 -8.12
C ILE A 146 5.49 1.43 -9.42
N ASP A 147 6.50 2.29 -9.52
CA ASP A 147 6.75 3.11 -10.70
C ASP A 147 7.10 2.25 -11.93
N ARG A 148 7.84 1.16 -11.73
CA ARG A 148 8.09 0.15 -12.75
C ARG A 148 6.80 -0.51 -13.23
N ALA A 149 5.97 -1.03 -12.32
CA ALA A 149 4.69 -1.66 -12.68
C ALA A 149 3.77 -0.69 -13.43
N ARG A 150 3.69 0.56 -12.96
CA ARG A 150 2.95 1.65 -13.61
C ARG A 150 3.47 1.93 -15.01
N THR A 151 4.79 2.00 -15.20
CA THR A 151 5.42 2.20 -16.51
C THR A 151 5.07 1.05 -17.46
N MET A 152 5.13 -0.20 -17.01
CA MET A 152 4.74 -1.37 -17.80
C MET A 152 3.24 -1.30 -18.18
N ALA A 153 2.36 -1.01 -17.22
CA ALA A 153 0.93 -0.87 -17.47
C ALA A 153 0.61 0.28 -18.45
N ARG A 154 1.32 1.41 -18.35
CA ARG A 154 1.13 2.55 -19.27
C ARG A 154 1.42 2.17 -20.71
N ARG A 155 2.45 1.35 -20.96
CA ARG A 155 2.82 0.86 -22.30
C ARG A 155 1.74 -0.01 -22.93
N LEU A 156 0.98 -0.76 -22.12
CA LEU A 156 -0.13 -1.60 -22.60
C LEU A 156 -1.41 -0.81 -22.89
N LEU A 157 -1.51 0.43 -22.42
CA LEU A 157 -2.72 1.25 -22.53
C LEU A 157 -2.45 2.60 -23.22
N PRO A 158 -1.80 2.64 -24.40
CA PRO A 158 -1.35 3.89 -25.02
C PRO A 158 -2.50 4.84 -25.38
N GLY A 159 -3.68 4.30 -25.72
CA GLY A 159 -4.87 5.09 -26.06
C GLY A 159 -5.61 5.68 -24.87
N LEU A 160 -5.26 5.32 -23.63
CA LEU A 160 -5.90 5.90 -22.45
C LEU A 160 -5.32 7.30 -22.17
N PRO A 161 -6.14 8.35 -22.04
CA PRO A 161 -5.66 9.69 -21.68
C PRO A 161 -4.89 9.67 -20.36
N GLN A 162 -3.84 10.48 -20.27
CA GLN A 162 -2.94 10.49 -19.11
C GLN A 162 -3.71 10.72 -17.80
N ALA A 163 -4.56 11.75 -17.74
CA ALA A 163 -5.33 12.07 -16.53
C ALA A 163 -6.23 10.90 -16.08
N SER A 164 -6.82 10.16 -17.01
CA SER A 164 -7.62 8.98 -16.71
C SER A 164 -6.77 7.81 -16.21
N PHE A 165 -5.58 7.60 -16.81
CA PHE A 165 -4.63 6.60 -16.35
C PHE A 165 -4.16 6.92 -14.91
N GLU A 166 -3.79 8.17 -14.64
CA GLU A 166 -3.41 8.64 -13.30
C GLU A 166 -4.48 8.38 -12.25
N ALA A 167 -5.71 8.81 -12.54
CA ALA A 167 -6.83 8.65 -11.62
C ALA A 167 -7.09 7.16 -11.33
N ARG A 168 -7.03 6.30 -12.34
CA ARG A 168 -7.25 4.85 -12.17
C ARG A 168 -6.11 4.17 -11.45
N VAL A 169 -4.85 4.53 -11.70
CA VAL A 169 -3.70 3.99 -10.96
C VAL A 169 -3.81 4.35 -9.48
N THR A 170 -4.22 5.57 -9.16
CA THR A 170 -4.50 6.00 -7.77
C THR A 170 -5.59 5.14 -7.13
N ILE A 171 -6.70 4.89 -7.84
CA ILE A 171 -7.77 4.00 -7.35
C ILE A 171 -7.23 2.58 -7.11
N VAL A 172 -6.50 2.01 -8.07
CA VAL A 172 -5.90 0.66 -7.93
C VAL A 172 -5.00 0.60 -6.69
N HIS A 173 -4.16 1.62 -6.47
CA HIS A 173 -3.27 1.65 -5.32
C HIS A 173 -4.02 1.70 -3.98
N HIS A 174 -4.99 2.60 -3.85
CA HIS A 174 -5.80 2.75 -2.64
C HIS A 174 -6.63 1.50 -2.35
N GLU A 175 -7.36 1.02 -3.34
CA GLU A 175 -8.24 -0.12 -3.17
C GLU A 175 -7.47 -1.42 -2.93
N THR A 176 -6.24 -1.55 -3.44
CA THR A 176 -5.41 -2.71 -3.10
C THR A 176 -5.07 -2.73 -1.61
N ALA A 177 -4.58 -1.62 -1.05
CA ALA A 177 -4.27 -1.54 0.37
C ALA A 177 -5.54 -1.73 1.24
N TYR A 178 -6.64 -1.08 0.84
CA TYR A 178 -7.90 -1.14 1.56
C TYR A 178 -8.55 -2.53 1.55
N ALA A 179 -8.46 -3.27 0.43
CA ALA A 179 -8.99 -4.63 0.34
C ALA A 179 -8.31 -5.57 1.36
N PHE A 180 -6.99 -5.49 1.49
CA PHE A 180 -6.26 -6.29 2.50
C PHE A 180 -6.56 -5.84 3.93
N ALA A 181 -6.64 -4.54 4.18
CA ALA A 181 -7.02 -4.03 5.50
C ALA A 181 -8.43 -4.49 5.91
N ARG A 182 -9.42 -4.38 5.01
CA ARG A 182 -10.77 -4.91 5.24
C ARG A 182 -10.77 -6.40 5.49
N TRP A 183 -10.03 -7.18 4.69
CA TRP A 183 -9.93 -8.62 4.87
C TRP A 183 -9.48 -8.95 6.29
N VAL A 184 -8.36 -8.35 6.70
CA VAL A 184 -7.73 -8.58 8.00
C VAL A 184 -8.63 -8.13 9.15
N THR A 185 -9.40 -7.05 8.99
CA THR A 185 -10.37 -6.61 10.00
C THR A 185 -11.56 -7.57 10.13
N ALA A 186 -12.04 -8.12 9.01
CA ALA A 186 -13.20 -9.01 9.01
C ALA A 186 -12.88 -10.47 9.39
N HIS A 187 -11.68 -10.95 9.06
CA HIS A 187 -11.33 -12.38 9.18
C HIS A 187 -10.11 -12.65 10.08
N GLY A 188 -9.44 -11.60 10.57
CA GLY A 188 -8.19 -11.74 11.31
C GLY A 188 -7.00 -12.08 10.40
N ARG A 189 -6.00 -12.76 10.98
CA ARG A 189 -4.78 -13.17 10.26
C ARG A 189 -5.09 -14.29 9.27
N VAL A 190 -4.31 -14.38 8.20
CA VAL A 190 -4.44 -15.47 7.23
C VAL A 190 -3.87 -16.76 7.83
N ASP A 191 -4.69 -17.79 7.94
CA ASP A 191 -4.34 -19.11 8.48
C ASP A 191 -4.77 -20.22 7.51
N ASP A 192 -4.78 -21.49 7.93
CA ASP A 192 -5.24 -22.59 7.08
C ASP A 192 -6.76 -22.56 6.85
N ALA A 193 -7.54 -22.08 7.82
CA ALA A 193 -9.00 -22.09 7.77
C ALA A 193 -9.54 -21.09 6.74
N ASN A 194 -8.94 -19.90 6.63
CA ASN A 194 -9.40 -18.85 5.73
C ASN A 194 -8.57 -18.71 4.43
N ARG A 195 -7.53 -19.55 4.24
CA ARG A 195 -6.58 -19.43 3.11
C ARG A 195 -7.23 -19.46 1.74
N ARG A 196 -8.23 -20.32 1.56
CA ARG A 196 -8.91 -20.52 0.28
C ARG A 196 -9.63 -19.24 -0.13
N ASP A 197 -10.39 -18.67 0.80
CA ASP A 197 -11.19 -17.48 0.55
C ASP A 197 -10.30 -16.25 0.40
N TYR A 198 -9.17 -16.18 1.12
CA TYR A 198 -8.16 -15.16 0.93
C TYR A 198 -7.58 -15.17 -0.50
N ARG A 199 -7.24 -16.36 -1.01
CA ARG A 199 -6.76 -16.52 -2.40
C ARG A 199 -7.83 -16.14 -3.43
N ALA A 200 -9.08 -16.46 -3.15
CA ALA A 200 -10.19 -16.07 -4.03
C ALA A 200 -10.38 -14.55 -4.06
N MET A 201 -10.30 -13.87 -2.90
CA MET A 201 -10.34 -12.41 -2.80
C MET A 201 -9.17 -11.75 -3.54
N VAL A 202 -7.94 -12.27 -3.39
CA VAL A 202 -6.76 -11.79 -4.13
C VAL A 202 -6.97 -11.91 -5.64
N ARG A 203 -7.46 -13.05 -6.12
CA ARG A 203 -7.74 -13.27 -7.55
C ARG A 203 -8.79 -12.29 -8.07
N GLY A 204 -9.92 -12.18 -7.38
CA GLY A 204 -11.00 -11.27 -7.77
C GLY A 204 -10.55 -9.80 -7.79
N LEU A 205 -9.66 -9.42 -6.87
CA LEU A 205 -9.07 -8.09 -6.84
C LEU A 205 -8.19 -7.84 -8.08
N ILE A 206 -7.36 -8.80 -8.48
CA ILE A 206 -6.53 -8.69 -9.70
C ILE A 206 -7.41 -8.54 -10.94
N GLU A 207 -8.45 -9.38 -11.06
CA GLU A 207 -9.40 -9.33 -12.18
C GLU A 207 -10.10 -7.97 -12.27
N PHE A 208 -10.67 -7.50 -11.16
CA PHE A 208 -11.38 -6.23 -11.08
C PHE A 208 -10.47 -5.03 -11.38
N MET A 209 -9.29 -4.96 -10.76
CA MET A 209 -8.36 -3.85 -10.94
C MET A 209 -7.78 -3.79 -12.36
N SER A 210 -7.52 -4.96 -12.97
CA SER A 210 -7.05 -5.03 -14.36
C SER A 210 -8.11 -4.52 -15.33
N ALA A 211 -9.37 -4.98 -15.17
CA ALA A 211 -10.48 -4.53 -16.00
C ALA A 211 -10.78 -3.04 -15.80
N GLY A 212 -10.80 -2.56 -14.55
CA GLY A 212 -11.04 -1.15 -14.23
C GLY A 212 -9.97 -0.22 -14.78
N LEU A 213 -8.70 -0.62 -14.75
CA LEU A 213 -7.61 0.16 -15.33
C LEU A 213 -7.71 0.23 -16.86
N ALA A 214 -8.07 -0.89 -17.52
CA ALA A 214 -8.18 -1.00 -18.98
C ALA A 214 -9.51 -0.46 -19.56
N ALA A 215 -10.50 -0.13 -18.73
CA ALA A 215 -11.84 0.26 -19.18
C ALA A 215 -11.80 1.41 -20.20
N PRO A 216 -12.72 1.47 -21.18
CA PRO A 216 -12.80 2.64 -22.06
C PRO A 216 -13.11 3.92 -21.25
N VAL A 217 -12.68 5.07 -21.73
CA VAL A 217 -13.12 6.36 -21.15
C VAL A 217 -14.59 6.55 -21.53
N LEU A 218 -15.44 6.77 -20.53
CA LEU A 218 -16.84 7.08 -20.80
C LEU A 218 -16.93 8.46 -21.46
N PRO A 219 -17.83 8.65 -22.44
CA PRO A 219 -18.07 9.97 -23.01
C PRO A 219 -18.46 10.93 -21.89
N SER A 220 -17.90 12.13 -21.88
CA SER A 220 -18.43 13.20 -21.02
C SER A 220 -19.92 13.35 -21.32
N PRO A 221 -20.80 13.40 -20.31
CA PRO A 221 -22.20 13.72 -20.54
C PRO A 221 -22.20 15.08 -21.24
N SER A 222 -22.55 15.06 -22.53
CA SER A 222 -22.57 16.27 -23.36
C SER A 222 -23.52 17.26 -22.68
N SER A 223 -23.10 18.53 -22.63
CA SER A 223 -23.95 19.66 -22.27
C SER A 223 -25.11 19.76 -23.26
N ARG A 224 -26.11 18.88 -23.13
CA ARG A 224 -27.35 18.95 -23.89
C ARG A 224 -28.24 20.00 -23.22
N ALA A 225 -28.66 20.96 -24.04
CA ALA A 225 -29.69 21.98 -23.82
C ALA A 225 -29.32 23.24 -23.02
N ARG A 226 -28.41 24.06 -23.56
CA ARG A 226 -28.64 25.53 -23.59
C ARG A 226 -28.91 25.94 -25.03
N GLY A 227 -30.11 25.58 -25.48
CA GLY A 227 -30.64 25.88 -26.80
C GLY A 227 -32.16 25.90 -26.72
N VAL A 228 -32.71 26.73 -25.86
CA VAL A 228 -34.09 27.20 -26.01
C VAL A 228 -33.98 28.62 -26.54
N GLY A 229 -34.04 28.74 -27.87
CA GLY A 229 -34.27 30.02 -28.52
C GLY A 229 -35.59 30.60 -28.02
N HIS A 230 -35.54 31.85 -27.56
CA HIS A 230 -36.75 32.65 -27.43
C HIS A 230 -37.03 33.22 -28.82
N GLY A 231 -38.03 32.64 -29.49
CA GLY A 231 -38.82 33.33 -30.49
C GLY A 231 -39.92 34.12 -29.82
#